data_AF-A0A2A3D1Q3-F1
#
_entry.id   AF-A0A2A3D1Q3-F1
#
_cell.length_a   1.000
_cell.length_b   1.000
_cell.length_c   1.000
_cell.angle_alpha   90.00
_cell.angle_beta   90.00
_cell.angle_gamma   90.00
#
_symmetry.space_group_name_H-M   'P 1'
#
loop_
_entity.id
_entity.type
_entity.pdbx_description
1 polymer ?
#
loop_
_entity_poly.entity_id
_entity_poly.type
_entity_poly.pdbx_seq_one_letter_code
_entity_poly.pdbx_strand_id
1 'polypeptide(L)'
;MDAGVEAALLDVTAMKRTPRGLVGPEGKLIELVYNKLDVREVFKYRECKEYLDACALRDVVSINPWISQWILSDKAILAVFSDDRFKSNFNAEQVELIARHIPWTRLVRPGVTTHPERGRIELISYIRENKAGLVLKPSNATRGEHVLVGHLTPSEVWEEHIDRAAGNPYVVQEYVRPGELTALHPPSRSIKKMAYGIDCYVFGGRLAGFQSRASFDAVMNVGRSGILMPVAVA
;
A
#
# COMPACT_ATOMS: atom_id res chain seq x y z
N MET A 1 -22.74 18.20 -7.50
CA MET A 1 -24.11 17.68 -7.46
C MET A 1 -24.16 16.74 -6.28
N ASP A 2 -24.99 17.04 -5.28
CA ASP A 2 -25.19 16.15 -4.15
C ASP A 2 -25.91 14.91 -4.68
N ALA A 3 -25.36 13.71 -4.47
CA ALA A 3 -25.86 12.49 -5.11
C ALA A 3 -27.23 12.03 -4.55
N GLY A 4 -27.79 12.74 -3.57
CA GLY A 4 -29.06 12.41 -2.92
C GLY A 4 -28.99 11.18 -2.02
N VAL A 5 -27.79 10.71 -1.67
CA VAL A 5 -27.58 9.54 -0.81
C VAL A 5 -27.48 9.98 0.65
N GLU A 6 -28.31 9.42 1.52
CA GLU A 6 -28.19 9.61 2.96
C GLU A 6 -26.89 8.93 3.43
N ALA A 7 -25.97 9.71 4.01
CA ALA A 7 -24.69 9.23 4.50
C ALA A 7 -24.47 9.68 5.95
N ALA A 8 -23.92 8.79 6.76
CA ALA A 8 -23.56 9.07 8.14
C ALA A 8 -22.17 8.49 8.45
N LEU A 9 -21.43 9.17 9.33
CA LEU A 9 -20.23 8.61 9.93
C LEU A 9 -20.63 7.83 11.17
N LEU A 10 -20.42 6.52 11.15
CA LEU A 10 -20.76 5.62 12.24
C LEU A 10 -19.51 4.93 12.77
N ASP A 11 -19.43 4.78 14.09
CA ASP A 11 -18.53 3.82 14.71
C ASP A 11 -19.05 2.39 14.45
N VAL A 12 -18.14 1.43 14.35
CA VAL A 12 -18.51 0.02 14.11
C VAL A 12 -19.47 -0.52 15.17
N THR A 13 -19.28 -0.10 16.43
CA THR A 13 -20.09 -0.56 17.56
C THR A 13 -21.52 -0.01 17.55
N ALA A 14 -21.80 1.02 16.73
CA ALA A 14 -23.13 1.58 16.55
C ALA A 14 -23.96 0.80 15.51
N MET A 15 -23.33 -0.11 14.77
CA MET A 15 -23.99 -0.95 13.77
C MET A 15 -24.30 -2.32 14.34
N LYS A 16 -25.43 -2.91 13.94
CA LYS A 16 -25.85 -4.25 14.35
C LYS A 16 -26.22 -5.10 13.16
N ARG A 17 -25.89 -6.39 13.21
CA ARG A 17 -26.30 -7.34 12.19
C ARG A 17 -27.67 -7.92 12.55
N THR A 18 -28.60 -7.89 11.60
CA THR A 18 -29.95 -8.45 11.73
C THR A 18 -30.22 -9.45 10.61
N PRO A 19 -31.30 -10.25 10.67
CA PRO A 19 -31.69 -11.09 9.55
C PRO A 19 -32.01 -10.33 8.25
N ARG A 20 -32.26 -9.01 8.32
CA ARG A 20 -32.52 -8.15 7.15
C ARG A 20 -31.25 -7.53 6.56
N GLY A 21 -30.13 -7.59 7.29
CA GLY A 21 -28.89 -6.95 6.91
C GLY A 21 -28.24 -6.17 8.05
N LEU A 22 -27.25 -5.35 7.72
CA LEU A 22 -26.61 -4.43 8.67
C LEU A 22 -27.51 -3.21 8.89
N VAL A 23 -27.73 -2.83 10.15
CA VAL A 23 -28.50 -1.65 10.51
C VAL A 23 -27.69 -0.68 11.36
N GLY A 24 -27.93 0.61 11.21
CA GLY A 24 -27.38 1.67 12.05
C GLY A 24 -28.29 2.01 13.23
N PRO A 25 -28.04 3.16 13.89
CA PRO A 25 -28.94 3.71 14.89
C PRO A 25 -30.38 3.78 14.40
N GLU A 26 -31.34 3.59 15.31
CA GLU A 26 -32.79 3.59 15.01
C GLU A 26 -33.25 2.47 14.06
N GLY A 27 -32.39 1.50 13.74
CA GLY A 27 -32.74 0.35 12.89
C GLY A 27 -32.78 0.66 11.40
N LYS A 28 -32.24 1.81 10.97
CA LYS A 28 -32.10 2.15 9.54
C LYS A 28 -31.18 1.14 8.85
N LEU A 29 -31.63 0.59 7.72
CA LEU A 29 -30.84 -0.35 6.93
C LEU A 29 -29.64 0.36 6.31
N ILE A 30 -28.47 -0.28 6.37
CA ILE A 30 -27.24 0.19 5.74
C ILE A 30 -26.97 -0.71 4.54
N GLU A 31 -27.09 -0.14 3.34
CA GLU A 31 -26.85 -0.87 2.09
C GLU A 31 -25.37 -0.87 1.69
N LEU A 32 -24.65 0.19 2.05
CA LEU A 32 -23.26 0.40 1.67
C LEU A 32 -22.44 0.92 2.84
N VAL A 33 -21.22 0.39 2.98
CA VAL A 33 -20.21 0.88 3.92
C VAL A 33 -18.95 1.25 3.16
N TYR A 34 -18.46 2.47 3.41
CA TYR A 34 -17.13 2.90 2.96
C TYR A 34 -16.16 2.83 4.13
N ASN A 35 -15.26 1.85 4.10
CA ASN A 35 -14.35 1.61 5.20
C ASN A 35 -13.27 2.69 5.32
N LYS A 36 -13.25 3.38 6.47
CA LYS A 36 -12.19 4.31 6.90
C LYS A 36 -11.48 3.82 8.16
N LEU A 37 -11.44 2.51 8.36
CA LEU A 37 -10.91 1.84 9.54
C LEU A 37 -9.54 1.20 9.24
N ASP A 38 -8.66 1.15 10.24
CA ASP A 38 -7.45 0.35 10.14
C ASP A 38 -7.80 -1.12 10.45
N VAL A 39 -7.71 -1.95 9.43
CA VAL A 39 -7.99 -3.39 9.53
C VAL A 39 -7.12 -4.10 10.60
N ARG A 40 -5.92 -3.57 10.91
CA ARG A 40 -5.07 -4.07 12.02
C ARG A 40 -5.73 -3.91 13.38
N GLU A 41 -6.52 -2.85 13.55
CA GLU A 41 -7.24 -2.57 14.78
C GLU A 41 -8.57 -3.33 14.82
N VAL A 42 -9.31 -3.36 13.71
CA VAL A 42 -10.65 -3.99 13.64
C VAL A 42 -10.64 -5.45 14.12
N PHE A 43 -9.61 -6.24 13.76
CA PHE A 43 -9.56 -7.65 14.16
C PHE A 43 -9.24 -7.87 15.64
N LYS A 44 -8.78 -6.85 16.37
CA LYS A 44 -8.45 -6.98 17.80
C LYS A 44 -9.69 -6.93 18.69
N TYR A 45 -10.77 -6.30 18.21
CA TYR A 45 -11.96 -6.00 19.00
C TYR A 45 -13.09 -6.96 18.63
N ARG A 46 -13.63 -7.68 19.62
CA ARG A 46 -14.73 -8.65 19.41
C ARG A 46 -16.02 -7.94 19.00
N GLU A 47 -16.18 -6.69 19.40
CA GLU A 47 -17.29 -5.80 19.11
C GLU A 47 -17.44 -5.55 17.60
N CYS A 48 -16.37 -5.71 16.82
CA CYS A 48 -16.42 -5.61 15.36
C CYS A 48 -17.00 -6.86 14.69
N LYS A 49 -17.25 -7.96 15.43
CA LYS A 49 -17.63 -9.25 14.84
C LYS A 49 -18.90 -9.17 14.00
N GLU A 50 -19.95 -8.51 14.48
CA GLU A 50 -21.21 -8.43 13.72
C GLU A 50 -21.02 -7.71 12.38
N TYR A 51 -20.21 -6.66 12.37
CA TYR A 51 -19.88 -5.93 11.16
C TYR A 51 -19.02 -6.75 10.19
N LEU A 52 -18.02 -7.46 10.72
CA LEU A 52 -17.18 -8.37 9.94
C LEU A 52 -18.02 -9.50 9.33
N ASP A 53 -18.92 -10.10 10.10
CA ASP A 53 -19.84 -11.14 9.63
C ASP A 53 -20.78 -10.59 8.55
N ALA A 54 -21.34 -9.39 8.72
CA ALA A 54 -22.19 -8.75 7.73
C ALA A 54 -21.45 -8.53 6.39
N CYS A 55 -20.20 -8.07 6.45
CA CYS A 55 -19.34 -7.96 5.27
C CYS A 55 -19.07 -9.33 4.63
N ALA A 56 -18.72 -10.34 5.43
CA ALA A 56 -18.34 -11.67 4.94
C ALA A 56 -19.53 -12.42 4.31
N LEU A 57 -20.71 -12.29 4.89
CA LEU A 57 -21.96 -12.90 4.43
C LEU A 57 -22.68 -12.06 3.37
N ARG A 58 -22.12 -10.90 3.00
CA ARG A 58 -22.64 -9.97 1.98
C ARG A 58 -24.02 -9.41 2.32
N ASP A 59 -24.29 -9.22 3.62
CA ASP A 59 -25.47 -8.54 4.13
C ASP A 59 -25.40 -7.01 3.95
N VAL A 60 -24.23 -6.50 3.56
CA VAL A 60 -23.94 -5.10 3.24
C VAL A 60 -22.88 -5.05 2.15
N VAL A 61 -22.94 -4.03 1.27
CA VAL A 61 -21.91 -3.81 0.25
C VAL A 61 -20.73 -3.05 0.89
N SER A 62 -19.57 -3.69 0.93
CA SER A 62 -18.35 -3.07 1.44
C SER A 62 -17.49 -2.48 0.32
N ILE A 63 -17.40 -1.15 0.27
CA ILE A 63 -16.46 -0.44 -0.59
C ILE A 63 -15.08 -0.45 0.06
N ASN A 64 -14.07 -0.85 -0.71
CA ASN A 64 -12.77 -1.30 -0.21
C ASN A 64 -12.95 -2.47 0.77
N PRO A 65 -13.35 -3.66 0.30
CA PRO A 65 -13.57 -4.81 1.17
C PRO A 65 -12.26 -5.22 1.88
N TRP A 66 -12.35 -5.99 2.96
CA TRP A 66 -11.19 -6.36 3.78
C TRP A 66 -10.07 -7.04 2.99
N ILE A 67 -10.42 -7.85 1.98
CA ILE A 67 -9.43 -8.45 1.08
C ILE A 67 -8.60 -7.40 0.36
N SER A 68 -9.20 -6.26 -0.04
CA SER A 68 -8.46 -5.18 -0.70
C SER A 68 -7.54 -4.46 0.27
N GLN A 69 -7.99 -4.22 1.50
CA GLN A 69 -7.25 -3.47 2.52
C GLN A 69 -6.17 -4.29 3.23
N TRP A 70 -6.31 -5.62 3.29
CA TRP A 70 -5.37 -6.50 3.99
C TRP A 70 -4.48 -7.29 3.05
N ILE A 71 -5.08 -8.10 2.16
CA ILE A 71 -4.33 -9.04 1.34
C ILE A 71 -3.74 -8.32 0.12
N LEU A 72 -4.57 -7.57 -0.61
CA LEU A 72 -4.13 -6.91 -1.86
C LEU A 72 -3.31 -5.64 -1.61
N SER A 73 -3.41 -5.05 -0.41
CA SER A 73 -2.58 -3.90 -0.01
C SER A 73 -1.24 -4.31 0.62
N ASP A 74 -1.04 -5.60 0.94
CA ASP A 74 0.23 -6.08 1.47
C ASP A 74 1.30 -6.04 0.37
N LYS A 75 2.44 -5.39 0.66
CA LYS A 75 3.56 -5.25 -0.27
C LYS A 75 4.19 -6.61 -0.64
N ALA A 76 3.92 -7.66 0.13
CA ALA A 76 4.26 -9.05 -0.21
C ALA A 76 3.72 -9.48 -1.58
N ILE A 77 2.61 -8.92 -2.04
CA ILE A 77 2.06 -9.24 -3.37
C ILE A 77 3.04 -8.87 -4.50
N LEU A 78 3.86 -7.83 -4.31
CA LEU A 78 4.88 -7.42 -5.28
C LEU A 78 6.01 -8.46 -5.37
N ALA A 79 6.30 -9.17 -4.28
CA ALA A 79 7.23 -10.30 -4.29
C ALA A 79 6.66 -11.51 -5.04
N VAL A 80 5.34 -11.71 -5.03
CA VAL A 80 4.69 -12.75 -5.84
C VAL A 80 4.80 -12.41 -7.32
N PHE A 81 4.51 -11.16 -7.69
CA PHE A 81 4.58 -10.73 -9.10
C PHE A 81 6.00 -10.81 -9.67
N SER A 82 7.02 -10.37 -8.91
CA SER A 82 8.39 -10.28 -9.42
C SER A 82 9.24 -11.54 -9.24
N ASP A 83 8.69 -12.65 -8.75
CA ASP A 83 9.42 -13.90 -8.52
C ASP A 83 9.07 -14.95 -9.57
N ASP A 84 10.11 -15.42 -10.28
CA ASP A 84 9.97 -16.37 -11.40
C ASP A 84 9.25 -17.66 -11.02
N ARG A 85 9.26 -18.05 -9.74
CA ARG A 85 8.52 -19.21 -9.24
C ARG A 85 7.02 -19.11 -9.48
N PHE A 86 6.48 -17.91 -9.56
CA PHE A 86 5.05 -17.67 -9.79
C PHE A 86 4.73 -17.25 -11.23
N LYS A 87 5.74 -17.12 -12.09
CA LYS A 87 5.59 -16.64 -13.47
C LYS A 87 4.59 -17.45 -14.28
N SER A 88 4.51 -18.77 -14.07
CA SER A 88 3.57 -19.66 -14.75
C SER A 88 2.09 -19.41 -14.41
N ASN A 89 1.79 -18.62 -13.37
CA ASN A 89 0.42 -18.22 -13.03
C ASN A 89 -0.09 -17.04 -13.87
N PHE A 90 0.79 -16.43 -14.68
CA PHE A 90 0.49 -15.24 -15.48
C PHE A 90 0.58 -15.56 -16.97
N ASN A 91 -0.29 -14.94 -17.77
CA ASN A 91 -0.17 -14.98 -19.22
C ASN A 91 0.96 -14.05 -19.72
N ALA A 92 1.27 -14.11 -21.01
CA ALA A 92 2.38 -13.33 -21.59
C ALA A 92 2.22 -11.81 -21.40
N GLU A 93 1.01 -11.28 -21.60
CA GLU A 93 0.71 -9.85 -21.44
C GLU A 93 0.90 -9.40 -19.98
N GLN A 94 0.46 -10.21 -19.02
CA GLN A 94 0.64 -9.96 -17.59
C GLN A 94 2.11 -10.01 -17.19
N VAL A 95 2.88 -10.97 -17.71
CA VAL A 95 4.33 -11.05 -17.47
C VAL A 95 5.03 -9.78 -17.96
N GLU A 96 4.68 -9.29 -19.15
CA GLU A 96 5.25 -8.05 -19.69
C GLU A 96 4.84 -6.83 -18.84
N LEU A 97 3.57 -6.75 -18.44
CA LEU A 97 3.06 -5.68 -17.60
C LEU A 97 3.78 -5.63 -16.24
N ILE A 98 3.98 -6.79 -15.62
CA ILE A 98 4.71 -6.94 -14.36
C ILE A 98 6.15 -6.49 -14.53
N ALA A 99 6.86 -6.99 -15.55
CA ALA A 99 8.26 -6.65 -15.80
C ALA A 99 8.47 -5.13 -16.02
N ARG A 100 7.47 -4.44 -16.59
CA ARG A 100 7.54 -3.00 -16.85
C ARG A 100 7.28 -2.13 -15.62
N HIS A 101 6.48 -2.59 -14.66
CA HIS A 101 5.98 -1.72 -13.58
C HIS A 101 6.33 -2.18 -12.17
N ILE A 102 6.70 -3.45 -11.97
CA ILE A 102 6.98 -4.00 -10.66
C ILE A 102 8.50 -4.17 -10.50
N PRO A 103 9.16 -3.34 -9.67
CA PRO A 103 10.58 -3.51 -9.40
C PRO A 103 10.85 -4.85 -8.70
N TRP A 104 12.07 -5.36 -8.84
CA TRP A 104 12.44 -6.62 -8.20
C TRP A 104 12.15 -6.56 -6.70
N THR A 105 11.41 -7.54 -6.19
CA THR A 105 10.94 -7.55 -4.79
C THR A 105 11.02 -8.96 -4.22
N ARG A 106 11.48 -9.12 -2.99
CA ARG A 106 11.49 -10.41 -2.28
C ARG A 106 11.01 -10.25 -0.85
N LEU A 107 10.33 -11.28 -0.36
CA LEU A 107 10.13 -11.45 1.09
C LEU A 107 11.49 -11.69 1.74
N VAL A 108 11.79 -10.95 2.80
CA VAL A 108 13.07 -11.07 3.51
C VAL A 108 13.04 -12.35 4.34
N ARG A 109 13.87 -13.31 3.95
CA ARG A 109 14.07 -14.58 4.65
C ARG A 109 15.41 -15.19 4.24
N PRO A 110 16.07 -15.97 5.11
CA PRO A 110 17.27 -16.70 4.73
C PRO A 110 17.06 -17.61 3.52
N GLY A 111 18.04 -17.68 2.62
CA GLY A 111 18.06 -18.64 1.53
C GLY A 111 18.25 -18.02 0.14
N VAL A 112 18.23 -18.89 -0.85
CA VAL A 112 18.61 -18.56 -2.22
C VAL A 112 17.40 -18.15 -3.06
N THR A 113 17.49 -17.03 -3.78
CA THR A 113 16.47 -16.53 -4.71
C THR A 113 17.07 -16.09 -6.04
N THR A 114 16.23 -15.67 -7.00
CA THR A 114 16.68 -15.14 -8.29
C THR A 114 17.10 -13.68 -8.15
N HIS A 115 18.26 -13.37 -8.73
CA HIS A 115 18.80 -12.00 -8.83
C HIS A 115 17.94 -11.18 -9.83
N PRO A 116 17.85 -9.84 -9.69
CA PRO A 116 17.12 -8.99 -10.64
C PRO A 116 17.59 -9.16 -12.08
N GLU A 117 18.90 -9.23 -12.31
CA GLU A 117 19.47 -9.37 -13.66
C GLU A 117 19.87 -10.81 -14.02
N ARG A 118 20.75 -11.48 -13.25
CA ARG A 118 21.25 -12.83 -13.61
C ARG A 118 21.60 -13.70 -12.41
N GLY A 119 21.21 -14.97 -12.50
CA GLY A 119 21.67 -16.02 -11.60
C GLY A 119 20.89 -16.11 -10.28
N ARG A 120 21.46 -16.88 -9.36
CA ARG A 120 20.91 -17.13 -8.01
C ARG A 120 21.79 -16.44 -6.98
N ILE A 121 21.16 -15.86 -5.96
CA ILE A 121 21.82 -15.14 -4.86
C ILE A 121 21.32 -15.64 -3.51
N GLU A 122 22.20 -15.63 -2.50
CA GLU A 122 21.78 -15.69 -1.10
C GLU A 122 21.19 -14.32 -0.73
N LEU A 123 19.92 -14.30 -0.32
CA LEU A 123 19.16 -13.06 -0.23
C LEU A 123 19.69 -12.13 0.87
N ILE A 124 20.03 -12.65 2.05
CA ILE A 124 20.43 -11.81 3.17
C ILE A 124 21.79 -11.15 2.89
N SER A 125 22.77 -11.91 2.38
CA SER A 125 24.06 -11.36 1.95
C SER A 125 23.88 -10.31 0.85
N TYR A 126 23.00 -10.57 -0.13
CA TYR A 126 22.70 -9.60 -1.19
C TYR A 126 22.14 -8.28 -0.63
N ILE A 127 21.22 -8.34 0.35
CA ILE A 127 20.63 -7.14 0.97
C ILE A 127 21.70 -6.30 1.70
N ARG A 128 22.67 -6.95 2.35
CA ARG A 128 23.79 -6.28 3.03
C ARG A 128 24.70 -5.58 2.02
N GLU A 129 25.14 -6.31 1.01
CA GLU A 129 26.11 -5.84 0.01
C GLU A 129 25.54 -4.75 -0.93
N ASN A 130 24.23 -4.79 -1.20
CA ASN A 130 23.59 -3.94 -2.21
C ASN A 130 22.69 -2.85 -1.60
N LYS A 131 22.87 -2.53 -0.31
CA LYS A 131 22.11 -1.54 0.47
C LYS A 131 21.70 -0.30 -0.33
N ALA A 132 22.64 0.36 -1.02
CA ALA A 132 22.37 1.64 -1.69
C ALA A 132 21.25 1.58 -2.74
N GLY A 133 21.08 0.43 -3.40
CA GLY A 133 20.09 0.18 -4.44
C GLY A 133 18.79 -0.43 -3.94
N LEU A 134 18.57 -0.51 -2.62
CA LEU A 134 17.45 -1.26 -2.03
C LEU A 134 16.59 -0.41 -1.10
N VAL A 135 15.36 -0.85 -0.94
CA VAL A 135 14.38 -0.36 0.05
C VAL A 135 13.92 -1.54 0.88
N LEU A 136 14.00 -1.39 2.21
CA LEU A 136 13.52 -2.39 3.17
C LEU A 136 12.27 -1.85 3.86
N LYS A 137 11.18 -2.62 3.88
CA LYS A 137 9.91 -2.17 4.46
C LYS A 137 9.08 -3.32 5.01
N PRO A 138 8.33 -3.12 6.13
CA PRO A 138 7.34 -4.09 6.56
C PRO A 138 6.29 -4.30 5.47
N SER A 139 5.84 -5.55 5.32
CA SER A 139 4.96 -5.93 4.21
C SER A 139 3.61 -5.23 4.33
N ASN A 140 2.98 -5.32 5.51
CA ASN A 140 1.61 -4.83 5.76
C ASN A 140 1.51 -3.55 6.63
N ALA A 141 2.62 -2.82 6.81
CA ALA A 141 2.58 -1.52 7.48
C ALA A 141 2.11 -0.41 6.51
N THR A 142 1.40 0.59 7.04
CA THR A 142 0.88 1.71 6.25
C THR A 142 1.66 2.99 6.51
N ARG A 143 1.38 4.07 5.75
CA ARG A 143 1.89 5.43 6.02
C ARG A 143 3.41 5.60 6.04
N GLY A 144 4.16 4.68 5.44
CA GLY A 144 5.63 4.73 5.41
C GLY A 144 6.31 4.34 6.72
N GLU A 145 5.56 3.73 7.65
CA GLU A 145 6.09 3.21 8.91
C GLU A 145 7.24 2.22 8.63
N HIS A 146 8.41 2.50 9.22
CA HIS A 146 9.62 1.67 9.14
C HIS A 146 10.12 1.38 7.71
N VAL A 147 9.83 2.26 6.75
CA VAL A 147 10.45 2.19 5.41
C VAL A 147 11.86 2.76 5.49
N LEU A 148 12.85 1.96 5.10
CA LEU A 148 14.25 2.36 4.99
C LEU A 148 14.67 2.40 3.53
N VAL A 149 15.20 3.55 3.10
CA VAL A 149 15.83 3.72 1.79
C VAL A 149 17.33 3.56 1.99
N GLY A 150 17.92 2.52 1.42
CA GLY A 150 19.24 2.07 1.88
C GLY A 150 20.36 3.09 1.69
N HIS A 151 20.39 3.87 0.59
CA HIS A 151 21.40 4.94 0.42
C HIS A 151 21.18 6.16 1.34
N LEU A 152 20.01 6.30 1.97
CA LEU A 152 19.71 7.36 2.95
C LEU A 152 19.80 6.87 4.39
N THR A 153 19.97 5.57 4.60
CA THR A 153 19.97 4.94 5.92
C THR A 153 21.41 4.71 6.37
N PRO A 154 21.81 5.02 7.62
CA PRO A 154 23.12 4.61 8.16
C PRO A 154 23.31 3.09 8.10
N SER A 155 24.55 2.63 7.95
CA SER A 155 24.81 1.19 7.76
C SER A 155 24.48 0.37 9.00
N GLU A 156 24.72 0.90 10.19
CA GLU A 156 24.41 0.26 11.46
C GLU A 156 22.89 0.03 11.60
N VAL A 157 22.10 1.05 11.25
CA VAL A 157 20.63 0.98 11.27
C VAL A 157 20.11 -0.03 10.24
N TRP A 158 20.73 -0.09 9.06
CA TRP A 158 20.36 -1.04 8.02
C TRP A 158 20.59 -2.49 8.45
N GLU A 159 21.77 -2.81 9.01
CA GLU A 159 22.09 -4.15 9.51
C GLU A 159 21.13 -4.60 10.60
N GLU A 160 20.85 -3.75 11.59
CA GLU A 160 19.86 -4.05 12.64
C GLU A 160 18.49 -4.40 12.05
N HIS A 161 18.07 -3.68 11.01
CA HIS A 161 16.78 -3.93 10.37
C HIS A 161 16.76 -5.17 9.48
N ILE A 162 17.89 -5.59 8.89
CA ILE A 162 17.98 -6.87 8.18
C ILE A 162 17.71 -8.01 9.13
N ASP A 163 18.34 -8.01 10.30
CA ASP A 163 18.18 -9.09 11.29
C ASP A 163 16.74 -9.16 11.80
N ARG A 164 16.14 -7.99 12.07
CA ARG A 164 14.70 -7.90 12.40
C ARG A 164 13.82 -8.41 11.25
N ALA A 165 14.12 -8.02 10.01
CA ALA A 165 13.34 -8.39 8.84
C ALA A 165 13.41 -9.90 8.54
N ALA A 166 14.53 -10.57 8.82
CA ALA A 166 14.67 -12.01 8.60
C ALA A 166 13.69 -12.86 9.44
N GLY A 167 13.23 -12.33 10.58
CA GLY A 167 12.26 -12.99 11.47
C GLY A 167 10.83 -12.43 11.38
N ASN A 168 10.56 -11.42 10.55
CA ASN A 168 9.27 -10.71 10.52
C ASN A 168 8.75 -10.48 9.10
N PRO A 169 7.46 -10.18 8.89
CA PRO A 169 6.92 -9.89 7.56
C PRO A 169 7.49 -8.60 6.95
N TYR A 170 8.56 -8.74 6.17
CA TYR A 170 9.24 -7.66 5.46
C TYR A 170 9.43 -8.01 3.99
N VAL A 171 9.48 -6.97 3.16
CA VAL A 171 9.97 -7.07 1.79
C VAL A 171 11.20 -6.20 1.62
N VAL A 172 12.15 -6.71 0.84
CA VAL A 172 13.17 -5.91 0.20
C VAL A 172 12.76 -5.68 -1.25
N GLN A 173 12.99 -4.46 -1.75
CA GLN A 173 12.64 -4.06 -3.09
C GLN A 173 13.77 -3.23 -3.70
N GLU A 174 13.99 -3.35 -5.00
CA GLU A 174 14.86 -2.44 -5.75
C GLU A 174 14.40 -0.99 -5.58
N TYR A 175 15.36 -0.10 -5.30
CA TYR A 175 15.09 1.32 -5.18
C TYR A 175 14.82 1.94 -6.55
N VAL A 176 13.61 2.48 -6.72
CA VAL A 176 13.25 3.29 -7.88
C VAL A 176 13.42 4.76 -7.52
N ARG A 177 14.31 5.45 -8.23
CA ARG A 177 14.48 6.90 -8.08
C ARG A 177 13.20 7.61 -8.51
N PRO A 178 12.56 8.42 -7.65
CA PRO A 178 11.36 9.14 -8.05
C PRO A 178 11.71 10.20 -9.09
N GLY A 179 10.74 10.49 -9.96
CA GLY A 179 10.81 11.67 -10.82
C GLY A 179 10.79 12.94 -9.98
N GLU A 180 11.35 14.03 -10.52
CA GLU A 180 11.35 15.34 -9.88
C GLU A 180 10.59 16.35 -10.75
N LEU A 181 9.93 17.29 -10.10
CA LEU A 181 9.29 18.42 -10.73
C LEU A 181 9.57 19.70 -9.96
N THR A 182 9.22 20.82 -10.56
CA THR A 182 9.32 22.14 -9.95
C THR A 182 7.90 22.67 -9.71
N ALA A 183 7.57 23.00 -8.46
CA ALA A 183 6.25 23.50 -8.09
C ALA A 183 6.33 24.62 -7.05
N LEU A 184 5.27 25.43 -6.95
CA LEU A 184 5.11 26.39 -5.88
C LEU A 184 4.95 25.63 -4.55
N HIS A 185 5.86 25.87 -3.60
CA HIS A 185 5.75 25.37 -2.24
C HIS A 185 5.03 26.42 -1.38
N PRO A 186 3.75 26.22 -1.00
CA PRO A 186 2.95 27.27 -0.37
C PRO A 186 3.53 27.81 0.94
N PRO A 187 4.07 26.97 1.86
CA PRO A 187 4.65 27.47 3.11
C PRO A 187 5.81 28.46 2.90
N SER A 188 6.70 28.19 1.93
CA SER A 188 7.85 29.07 1.65
C SER A 188 7.60 30.10 0.55
N ARG A 189 6.39 30.12 -0.03
CA ARG A 189 5.96 31.01 -1.13
C ARG A 189 6.99 31.11 -2.26
N SER A 190 7.62 29.99 -2.59
CA SER A 190 8.71 29.93 -3.56
C SER A 190 8.62 28.66 -4.39
N ILE A 191 9.17 28.74 -5.59
CA ILE A 191 9.28 27.61 -6.50
C ILE A 191 10.39 26.69 -6.01
N LYS A 192 10.09 25.40 -5.86
CA LYS A 192 11.01 24.39 -5.31
C LYS A 192 11.00 23.14 -6.17
N LYS A 193 12.17 22.51 -6.28
CA LYS A 193 12.33 21.19 -6.89
C LYS A 193 12.01 20.13 -5.84
N MET A 194 11.13 19.19 -6.18
CA MET A 194 10.61 18.16 -5.28
C MET A 194 10.42 16.85 -6.04
N ALA A 195 10.58 15.72 -5.35
CA ALA A 195 10.17 14.43 -5.87
C ALA A 195 8.64 14.39 -5.99
N TYR A 196 8.11 13.67 -6.97
CA TYR A 196 6.65 13.53 -7.13
C TYR A 196 6.20 12.09 -7.32
N GLY A 197 4.94 11.85 -6.97
CA GLY A 197 4.24 10.59 -7.19
C GLY A 197 2.81 10.85 -7.64
N ILE A 198 2.29 9.93 -8.46
CA ILE A 198 0.92 9.95 -8.97
C ILE A 198 0.22 8.67 -8.51
N ASP A 199 -0.93 8.82 -7.88
CA ASP A 199 -1.85 7.77 -7.52
C ASP A 199 -3.05 7.81 -8.47
N CYS A 200 -3.66 6.66 -8.74
CA CYS A 200 -4.84 6.54 -9.59
C CYS A 200 -6.05 6.10 -8.76
N TYR A 201 -7.22 6.67 -9.06
CA TYR A 201 -8.51 6.14 -8.60
C TYR A 201 -9.09 5.24 -9.66
N VAL A 202 -9.51 4.03 -9.27
CA VAL A 202 -10.14 3.06 -10.16
C VAL A 202 -11.45 2.61 -9.53
N PHE A 203 -12.56 2.73 -10.27
CA PHE A 203 -13.88 2.25 -9.87
C PHE A 203 -14.44 1.30 -10.92
N GLY A 204 -14.88 0.11 -10.49
CA GLY A 204 -15.41 -0.91 -11.41
C GLY A 204 -14.44 -1.32 -12.52
N GLY A 205 -13.13 -1.27 -12.25
CA GLY A 205 -12.08 -1.55 -13.25
C GLY A 205 -11.82 -0.40 -14.24
N ARG A 206 -12.44 0.77 -14.05
CA ARG A 206 -12.25 1.94 -14.92
C ARG A 206 -11.49 3.04 -14.17
N LEU A 207 -10.54 3.68 -14.84
CA LEU A 207 -9.87 4.87 -14.33
C LEU A 207 -10.91 5.96 -14.07
N ALA A 208 -10.88 6.53 -12.87
CA ALA A 208 -11.82 7.54 -12.40
C ALA A 208 -11.14 8.88 -12.09
N GLY A 209 -9.81 8.90 -11.97
CA GLY A 209 -9.06 10.12 -11.74
C GLY A 209 -7.69 9.84 -11.18
N PHE A 210 -7.00 10.93 -10.83
CA PHE A 210 -5.66 10.89 -10.30
C PHE A 210 -5.56 11.74 -9.03
N GLN A 211 -4.61 11.39 -8.19
CA GLN A 211 -4.10 12.27 -7.14
C GLN A 211 -2.59 12.37 -7.34
N SER A 212 -2.02 13.57 -7.27
CA SER A 212 -0.57 13.75 -7.34
C SER A 212 -0.06 14.48 -6.11
N ARG A 213 1.18 14.17 -5.75
CA ARG A 213 1.86 14.70 -4.58
C ARG A 213 3.29 15.03 -4.93
N ALA A 214 3.81 16.10 -4.33
CA ALA A 214 5.23 16.43 -4.38
C ALA A 214 5.80 16.59 -2.97
N SER A 215 7.05 16.17 -2.74
CA SER A 215 7.71 16.25 -1.43
C SER A 215 9.23 16.43 -1.56
N PHE A 216 9.84 16.98 -0.51
CA PHE A 216 11.29 16.96 -0.34
C PHE A 216 11.81 15.61 0.17
N ASP A 217 10.93 14.82 0.80
CA ASP A 217 11.30 13.54 1.40
C ASP A 217 11.23 12.41 0.37
N ALA A 218 12.22 11.50 0.44
CA ALA A 218 12.23 10.29 -0.40
C ALA A 218 11.07 9.33 -0.06
N VAL A 219 10.59 9.34 1.19
CA VAL A 219 9.38 8.61 1.62
C VAL A 219 8.21 9.58 1.59
N MET A 220 7.51 9.64 0.46
CA MET A 220 6.45 10.62 0.22
C MET A 220 5.19 10.32 1.05
N ASN A 221 5.01 11.06 2.15
CA ASN A 221 3.78 11.08 2.95
C ASN A 221 3.27 12.51 3.12
N VAL A 222 1.99 12.74 2.82
CA VAL A 222 1.33 14.07 2.90
C VAL A 222 1.40 14.67 4.30
N GLY A 223 1.34 13.84 5.35
CA GLY A 223 1.31 14.30 6.73
C GLY A 223 2.66 14.80 7.27
N ARG A 224 3.74 14.74 6.50
CA ARG A 224 5.08 15.17 6.94
C ARG A 224 5.58 16.41 6.21
N SER A 225 5.61 16.38 4.88
CA SER A 225 6.25 17.44 4.07
C SER A 225 5.73 17.50 2.62
N GLY A 226 4.55 16.93 2.35
CA GLY A 226 4.03 16.78 0.99
C GLY A 226 3.03 17.88 0.62
N ILE A 227 3.07 18.35 -0.63
CA ILE A 227 2.01 19.18 -1.22
C ILE A 227 1.16 18.35 -2.17
N LEU A 228 -0.14 18.67 -2.23
CA LEU A 228 -1.04 18.13 -3.25
C LEU A 228 -0.83 18.88 -4.56
N MET A 229 -0.75 18.14 -5.66
CA MET A 229 -0.52 18.67 -7.00
C MET A 229 -1.74 18.40 -7.89
N PRO A 230 -2.20 19.38 -8.69
CA PRO A 230 -3.17 19.11 -9.74
C PRO A 230 -2.55 18.22 -10.82
N VAL A 231 -3.38 17.39 -11.44
CA VAL A 231 -2.99 16.57 -12.60
C VAL A 231 -3.77 17.09 -13.81
N ALA A 232 -3.05 17.57 -14.82
CA ALA A 232 -3.62 17.94 -16.11
C ALA A 232 -3.42 16.77 -17.09
N VAL A 233 -4.49 16.34 -17.74
CA VAL A 233 -4.46 15.32 -18.80
C VAL A 233 -4.79 16.05 -20.10
N ALA A 234 -3.90 15.94 -21.08
CA ALA A 234 -4.05 16.54 -22.41
C ALA A 234 -4.74 15.58 -23.38
#